data_AF-A0A562PH57-F1
#
_entry.id   AF-A0A562PH57-F1
#
_cell.length_a   1.000
_cell.length_b   1.000
_cell.length_c   1.000
_cell.angle_alpha   90.00
_cell.angle_beta   90.00
_cell.angle_gamma   90.00
#
_symmetry.space_group_name_H-M   'P 1'
#
loop_
_entity.id
_entity.type
_entity.pdbx_description
1 polymer ?
#
loop_
_entity_poly.entity_id
_entity_poly.type
_entity_poly.pdbx_seq_one_letter_code
_entity_poly.pdbx_strand_id
1 'polypeptide(L)'
;MALVTPADAAALAVAGLTLAAALLSLVQVGRRVAPGHARTWLMLVLAAAALLPLGDFVRHLHWNAAARWIAPFADAALLVLGPATWSYASSLVDGSVSVRRRWRHLLPALAFLLMLLLVALEQPPKEDRAVWRSLAELMILAPIVVQMAGYGLALATFVSRVRAALRRRGEGAGTGTRPVLRWLQVLFVLYGVLLVAAMATWPWPLAWANVVTNLIVAAAIAWAGSNGVRQVPLAVTPEELAATEDDAAA
;
A
#
# COMPACT_ATOMS: atom_id res chain seq x y z
N MET A 1 -33.05 13.52 6.26
CA MET A 1 -32.48 12.55 5.30
C MET A 1 -31.76 13.36 4.24
N ALA A 2 -30.44 13.44 4.31
CA ALA A 2 -29.69 14.38 3.49
C ALA A 2 -29.34 13.73 2.15
N LEU A 3 -29.73 14.38 1.04
CA LEU A 3 -29.59 13.87 -0.32
C LEU A 3 -28.12 13.62 -0.66
N VAL A 4 -27.82 12.42 -1.16
CA VAL A 4 -26.52 12.05 -1.75
C VAL A 4 -26.37 12.86 -3.03
N THR A 5 -25.29 13.64 -3.13
CA THR A 5 -25.04 14.43 -4.35
C THR A 5 -24.56 13.51 -5.49
N PRO A 6 -24.64 13.92 -6.76
CA PRO A 6 -24.05 13.16 -7.87
C PRO A 6 -22.55 12.87 -7.67
N ALA A 7 -21.83 13.79 -7.01
CA ALA A 7 -20.41 13.61 -6.68
C ALA A 7 -20.20 12.55 -5.59
N ASP A 8 -21.06 12.51 -4.57
CA ASP A 8 -21.04 11.46 -3.55
C ASP A 8 -21.38 10.09 -4.14
N ALA A 9 -22.35 10.03 -5.06
CA ALA A 9 -22.72 8.80 -5.75
C ALA A 9 -21.56 8.25 -6.60
N ALA A 10 -20.83 9.11 -7.30
CA ALA A 10 -19.63 8.72 -8.04
C ALA A 10 -18.52 8.20 -7.12
N ALA A 11 -18.24 8.89 -6.01
CA ALA A 11 -17.25 8.47 -5.03
C ALA A 11 -17.62 7.11 -4.39
N LEU A 12 -18.89 6.92 -4.04
CA LEU A 12 -19.42 5.64 -3.53
C LEU A 12 -19.26 4.50 -4.53
N ALA A 13 -19.65 4.74 -5.79
CA ALA A 13 -19.56 3.73 -6.85
C ALA A 13 -18.11 3.28 -7.07
N VAL A 14 -17.18 4.24 -7.17
CA VAL A 14 -15.76 3.94 -7.36
C VAL A 14 -15.19 3.23 -6.13
N ALA A 15 -15.46 3.71 -4.91
CA ALA A 15 -15.01 3.06 -3.69
C ALA A 15 -15.55 1.62 -3.56
N GLY A 16 -16.82 1.40 -3.88
CA GLY A 16 -17.44 0.07 -3.90
C GLY A 16 -16.80 -0.86 -4.93
N LEU A 17 -16.51 -0.37 -6.14
CA LEU A 17 -15.77 -1.12 -7.16
C LEU A 17 -14.36 -1.47 -6.69
N THR A 18 -13.65 -0.53 -6.06
CA THR A 18 -12.31 -0.77 -5.51
C THR A 18 -12.34 -1.83 -4.42
N LEU A 19 -13.32 -1.79 -3.51
CA LEU A 19 -13.52 -2.81 -2.48
C LEU A 19 -13.80 -4.19 -3.06
N ALA A 20 -14.68 -4.27 -4.07
CA ALA A 20 -14.97 -5.52 -4.75
C ALA A 20 -13.72 -6.10 -5.43
N ALA A 21 -12.92 -5.26 -6.10
CA ALA A 21 -11.65 -5.66 -6.70
C ALA A 21 -10.64 -6.16 -5.65
N ALA A 22 -10.61 -5.53 -4.47
CA ALA A 22 -9.75 -5.93 -3.36
C ALA A 22 -10.14 -7.30 -2.81
N LEU A 23 -11.43 -7.51 -2.54
CA LEU A 23 -11.97 -8.79 -2.06
C LEU A 23 -11.71 -9.91 -3.06
N LEU A 24 -11.97 -9.68 -4.35
CA LEU A 24 -11.67 -10.66 -5.40
C LEU A 24 -10.18 -10.99 -5.45
N SER A 25 -9.31 -9.99 -5.34
CA SER A 25 -7.85 -10.18 -5.31
C SER A 25 -7.41 -10.97 -4.07
N LEU A 26 -7.96 -10.67 -2.90
CA LEU A 26 -7.70 -11.41 -1.65
C LEU A 26 -8.13 -12.87 -1.76
N VAL A 27 -9.31 -13.14 -2.31
CA VAL A 27 -9.78 -14.51 -2.57
C VAL A 27 -8.86 -15.23 -3.55
N GLN A 28 -8.44 -14.57 -4.62
CA GLN A 28 -7.50 -15.16 -5.59
C GLN A 28 -6.15 -15.51 -4.95
N VAL A 29 -5.58 -14.60 -4.15
CA VAL A 29 -4.35 -14.85 -3.39
C VAL A 29 -4.58 -16.00 -2.38
N GLY A 30 -5.75 -16.04 -1.74
CA GLY A 30 -6.14 -17.05 -0.77
C GLY A 30 -6.28 -18.47 -1.34
N ARG A 31 -6.61 -18.59 -2.61
CA ARG A 31 -6.78 -19.89 -3.28
C ARG A 31 -5.49 -20.45 -3.86
N ARG A 32 -4.42 -19.66 -3.97
CA ARG A 32 -3.14 -20.14 -4.54
C ARG A 32 -2.18 -20.69 -3.51
N VAL A 33 -1.47 -21.74 -3.90
CA VAL A 33 -0.32 -22.33 -3.20
C VAL A 33 0.92 -21.45 -3.45
N ALA A 34 0.88 -20.21 -3.00
CA ALA A 34 2.08 -19.37 -2.95
C ALA A 34 2.90 -19.71 -1.70
N PRO A 35 4.24 -19.62 -1.73
CA PRO A 35 5.08 -19.85 -0.55
C PRO A 35 4.61 -18.98 0.63
N GLY A 36 4.42 -19.63 1.79
CA GLY A 36 3.49 -19.18 2.82
C GLY A 36 3.67 -17.74 3.32
N HIS A 37 4.92 -17.26 3.45
CA HIS A 37 5.20 -15.94 4.00
C HIS A 37 4.94 -14.79 3.01
N ALA A 38 5.29 -14.95 1.73
CA ALA A 38 5.03 -13.94 0.70
C ALA A 38 3.52 -13.73 0.53
N ARG A 39 2.74 -14.81 0.60
CA ARG A 39 1.28 -14.73 0.54
C ARG A 39 0.70 -13.84 1.64
N THR A 40 1.15 -14.00 2.88
CA THR A 40 0.68 -13.20 4.02
C THR A 40 0.94 -11.72 3.82
N TRP A 41 2.14 -11.35 3.36
CA TRP A 41 2.48 -9.94 3.12
C TRP A 41 1.69 -9.34 1.94
N LEU A 42 1.43 -10.12 0.89
CA LEU A 42 0.57 -9.67 -0.21
C LEU A 42 -0.88 -9.46 0.25
N MET A 43 -1.40 -10.35 1.09
CA MET A 43 -2.73 -10.17 1.70
C MET A 43 -2.78 -8.92 2.57
N LEU A 44 -1.74 -8.65 3.36
CA LEU A 44 -1.64 -7.43 4.17
C LEU A 44 -1.61 -6.17 3.31
N VAL A 45 -0.88 -6.18 2.19
CA VAL A 45 -0.88 -5.07 1.21
C VAL A 45 -2.29 -4.83 0.67
N LEU A 46 -2.97 -5.88 0.20
CA LEU A 46 -4.31 -5.76 -0.38
C LEU A 46 -5.34 -5.31 0.66
N ALA A 47 -5.27 -5.85 1.89
CA ALA A 47 -6.14 -5.47 2.99
C ALA A 47 -5.92 -4.01 3.41
N ALA A 48 -4.66 -3.59 3.55
CA ALA A 48 -4.33 -2.21 3.87
C ALA A 48 -4.80 -1.24 2.78
N ALA A 49 -4.62 -1.60 1.50
CA ALA A 49 -5.10 -0.80 0.37
C ALA A 49 -6.63 -0.72 0.31
N ALA A 50 -7.34 -1.74 0.78
CA ALA A 50 -8.80 -1.78 0.82
C ALA A 50 -9.41 -0.93 1.94
N LEU A 51 -8.67 -0.61 3.00
CA LEU A 51 -9.17 0.20 4.11
C LEU A 51 -9.39 1.67 3.71
N LEU A 52 -8.61 2.19 2.76
CA LEU A 52 -8.80 3.51 2.14
C LEU A 52 -10.18 3.69 1.50
N PRO A 53 -10.57 2.89 0.48
CA PRO A 53 -11.88 3.00 -0.15
C PRO A 53 -13.01 2.65 0.84
N LEU A 54 -12.77 1.82 1.86
CA LEU A 54 -13.75 1.58 2.92
C LEU A 54 -14.04 2.85 3.71
N GLY A 55 -13.01 3.60 4.10
CA GLY A 55 -13.14 4.88 4.78
C GLY A 55 -13.92 5.90 3.93
N ASP A 56 -13.59 6.00 2.65
CA ASP A 56 -14.30 6.89 1.71
C ASP A 56 -15.77 6.47 1.52
N PHE A 57 -16.03 5.16 1.39
CA PHE A 57 -17.37 4.63 1.23
C PHE A 57 -18.26 5.01 2.42
N VAL A 58 -17.78 4.79 3.65
CA VAL A 58 -18.51 5.12 4.88
C VAL A 58 -18.73 6.63 5.01
N ARG A 59 -17.73 7.44 4.61
CA ARG A 59 -17.81 8.90 4.61
C ARG A 59 -18.91 9.41 3.66
N HIS A 60 -18.98 8.89 2.44
CA HIS A 60 -19.98 9.31 1.44
C HIS A 60 -21.37 8.71 1.67
N LEU A 61 -21.49 7.65 2.48
CA LEU A 61 -22.78 7.21 3.04
C LEU A 61 -23.28 8.11 4.18
N HIS A 62 -22.47 9.07 4.63
CA HIS A 62 -22.74 9.94 5.78
C HIS A 62 -23.03 9.15 7.07
N TRP A 63 -22.41 7.97 7.22
CA TRP A 63 -22.50 7.17 8.42
C TRP A 63 -21.51 7.66 9.47
N ASN A 64 -21.76 8.87 10.01
CA ASN A 64 -20.84 9.59 10.89
C ASN A 64 -20.37 8.76 12.09
N ALA A 65 -21.28 7.97 12.69
CA ALA A 65 -20.95 7.07 13.80
C ALA A 65 -19.93 6.00 13.40
N ALA A 66 -20.06 5.41 12.20
CA ALA A 66 -19.12 4.43 11.68
C ALA A 66 -17.81 5.08 11.19
N ALA A 67 -17.91 6.26 10.57
CA ALA A 67 -16.76 7.00 10.04
C ALA A 67 -15.73 7.33 11.15
N ARG A 68 -16.20 7.70 12.35
CA ARG A 68 -15.36 7.93 13.54
C ARG A 68 -14.47 6.74 13.87
N TRP A 69 -15.01 5.53 13.73
CA TRP A 69 -14.27 4.31 14.07
C TRP A 69 -13.43 3.80 12.91
N ILE A 70 -13.83 4.02 11.67
CA ILE A 70 -13.16 3.47 10.48
C ILE A 70 -12.01 4.36 10.01
N ALA A 71 -12.13 5.68 10.13
CA ALA A 71 -11.11 6.63 9.67
C ALA A 71 -9.71 6.36 10.28
N PRO A 72 -9.56 6.13 11.60
CA PRO A 72 -8.26 5.79 12.19
C PRO A 72 -7.59 4.56 11.56
N PHE A 73 -8.37 3.54 11.19
CA PHE A 73 -7.85 2.33 10.54
C PHE A 73 -7.49 2.58 9.08
N ALA A 74 -8.28 3.37 8.35
CA ALA A 74 -7.97 3.75 6.97
C ALA A 74 -6.67 4.54 6.89
N ASP A 75 -6.48 5.51 7.79
CA ASP A 75 -5.27 6.34 7.85
C ASP A 75 -4.06 5.53 8.33
N ALA A 76 -4.21 4.69 9.35
CA ALA A 76 -3.11 3.84 9.82
C ALA A 76 -2.72 2.76 8.80
N ALA A 77 -3.65 2.28 7.98
CA ALA A 77 -3.38 1.29 6.94
C ALA A 77 -2.39 1.80 5.89
N LEU A 78 -2.40 3.11 5.61
CA LEU A 78 -1.42 3.73 4.73
C LEU A 78 0.02 3.52 5.22
N LEU A 79 0.25 3.53 6.53
CA LEU A 79 1.56 3.25 7.14
C LEU A 79 1.95 1.76 7.10
N VAL A 80 1.00 0.87 6.79
CA VAL A 80 1.26 -0.57 6.63
C VAL A 80 1.69 -0.89 5.20
N LEU A 81 1.24 -0.13 4.20
CA LEU A 81 1.49 -0.41 2.77
C LEU A 81 2.99 -0.51 2.45
N GLY A 82 3.79 0.44 2.91
CA GLY A 82 5.25 0.46 2.68
C GLY A 82 5.95 -0.77 3.29
N PRO A 83 5.89 -0.97 4.62
CA PRO A 83 6.47 -2.13 5.29
C PRO A 83 5.98 -3.49 4.76
N ALA A 84 4.68 -3.62 4.46
CA ALA A 84 4.11 -4.88 3.96
C ALA A 84 4.60 -5.16 2.54
N THR A 85 4.69 -4.13 1.70
CA THR A 85 5.25 -4.23 0.35
C THR A 85 6.73 -4.61 0.38
N TRP A 86 7.52 -3.96 1.23
CA TRP A 86 8.92 -4.28 1.44
C TRP A 86 9.10 -5.73 1.93
N SER A 87 8.29 -6.14 2.90
CA SER A 87 8.32 -7.50 3.46
C SER A 87 7.91 -8.56 2.43
N TYR A 88 6.94 -8.24 1.57
CA TYR A 88 6.58 -9.06 0.43
C TYR A 88 7.76 -9.19 -0.54
N ALA A 89 8.31 -8.06 -1.00
CA ALA A 89 9.40 -8.00 -1.96
C ALA A 89 10.64 -8.77 -1.48
N SER A 90 11.07 -8.51 -0.24
CA SER A 90 12.18 -9.23 0.37
C SER A 90 11.87 -10.71 0.52
N SER A 91 10.64 -11.13 0.86
CA SER A 91 10.29 -12.57 0.98
C SER A 91 10.33 -13.34 -0.34
N LEU A 92 10.24 -12.65 -1.48
CA LEU A 92 10.37 -13.25 -2.80
C LEU A 92 11.83 -13.50 -3.21
N VAL A 93 12.79 -12.87 -2.54
CA VAL A 93 14.22 -12.95 -2.91
C VAL A 93 15.01 -13.64 -1.79
N ASP A 94 14.73 -13.27 -0.55
CA ASP A 94 15.41 -13.75 0.63
C ASP A 94 14.41 -14.05 1.77
N GLY A 95 14.32 -15.34 2.10
CA GLY A 95 13.53 -15.85 3.22
C GLY A 95 14.26 -15.83 4.56
N SER A 96 15.54 -15.46 4.60
CA SER A 96 16.41 -15.56 5.79
C SER A 96 15.99 -14.63 6.93
N VAL A 97 15.43 -13.46 6.61
CA VAL A 97 15.00 -12.49 7.63
C VAL A 97 13.79 -13.03 8.38
N SER A 98 13.97 -13.28 9.68
CA SER A 98 12.93 -13.82 10.53
C SER A 98 11.65 -12.99 10.48
N VAL A 99 10.51 -13.68 10.39
CA VAL A 99 9.17 -13.06 10.36
C VAL A 99 8.99 -12.09 11.53
N ARG A 100 9.50 -12.45 12.72
CA ARG A 100 9.46 -11.61 13.93
C ARG A 100 10.16 -10.26 13.75
N ARG A 101 11.28 -10.18 13.02
CA ARG A 101 11.94 -8.90 12.72
C ARG A 101 11.10 -8.05 11.77
N ARG A 102 10.47 -8.66 10.76
CA ARG A 102 9.61 -7.95 9.79
C ARG A 102 8.39 -7.29 10.45
N TRP A 103 7.75 -7.95 11.42
CA TRP A 103 6.62 -7.38 12.17
C TRP A 103 6.96 -6.10 12.95
N ARG A 104 8.23 -5.90 13.34
CA ARG A 104 8.64 -4.67 14.05
C ARG A 104 8.46 -3.41 13.19
N HIS A 105 8.52 -3.55 11.86
CA HIS A 105 8.29 -2.44 10.94
C HIS A 105 6.83 -1.95 10.93
N LEU A 106 5.90 -2.71 11.53
CA LEU A 106 4.50 -2.30 11.71
C LEU A 106 4.24 -1.59 13.04
N LEU A 107 5.20 -1.59 13.98
CA LEU A 107 5.04 -0.90 15.26
C LEU A 107 4.70 0.59 15.11
N PRO A 108 5.30 1.35 14.17
CA PRO A 108 4.91 2.74 13.94
C PRO A 108 3.45 2.88 13.52
N ALA A 109 2.94 1.99 12.67
CA ALA A 109 1.54 1.99 12.25
C ALA A 109 0.60 1.69 13.42
N LEU A 110 0.98 0.76 14.31
CA LEU A 110 0.23 0.46 15.53
C LEU A 110 0.21 1.65 16.50
N ALA A 111 1.35 2.28 16.75
CA ALA A 111 1.44 3.46 17.61
C ALA A 111 0.60 4.62 17.06
N PHE A 112 0.65 4.83 15.74
CA PHE A 112 -0.15 5.84 15.06
C PHE A 112 -1.65 5.53 15.13
N LEU A 113 -2.06 4.28 14.91
CA LEU A 113 -3.44 3.85 15.08
C LEU A 113 -3.94 4.13 16.50
N LEU A 114 -3.16 3.76 17.53
CA LEU A 114 -3.51 4.02 18.92
C LEU A 114 -3.68 5.51 19.20
N MET A 115 -2.75 6.34 18.70
CA MET A 115 -2.85 7.80 18.81
C MET A 115 -4.13 8.33 18.16
N LEU A 116 -4.46 7.89 16.94
CA LEU A 116 -5.68 8.32 16.24
C LEU A 116 -6.95 7.83 16.96
N LEU A 117 -6.94 6.62 17.53
CA LEU A 117 -8.05 6.11 18.32
C LEU A 117 -8.27 6.93 19.60
N LEU A 118 -7.21 7.32 20.30
CA LEU A 118 -7.31 8.20 21.46
C LEU A 118 -7.91 9.57 21.09
N VAL A 119 -7.43 10.18 19.99
CA VAL A 119 -8.01 11.43 19.48
C VAL A 119 -9.48 11.25 19.09
N ALA A 120 -9.82 10.13 18.44
CA ALA A 120 -11.20 9.81 18.07
C ALA A 120 -12.10 9.61 19.28
N LEU A 121 -11.58 9.09 20.41
CA LEU A 121 -12.34 8.94 21.65
C LEU A 121 -12.65 10.29 22.31
N GLU A 122 -11.72 11.24 22.25
CA GLU A 122 -11.84 12.56 22.89
C GLU A 122 -12.70 13.56 22.10
N GLN A 123 -12.77 13.43 20.76
CA GLN A 123 -13.52 14.37 19.94
C GLN A 123 -14.96 13.86 19.67
N PRO A 124 -15.99 14.71 19.84
CA PRO A 124 -17.33 14.38 19.39
C PRO A 124 -17.33 14.21 17.86
N PRO A 125 -18.24 13.38 17.31
CA PRO A 125 -18.36 13.24 15.87
C PRO A 125 -18.67 14.62 15.28
N LYS A 126 -17.77 15.15 14.44
CA LYS A 126 -18.05 16.38 13.68
C LYS A 126 -19.18 16.06 12.71
N GLU A 127 -20.29 16.80 12.81
CA GLU A 127 -21.43 16.67 11.90
C GLU A 127 -21.17 17.35 10.53
N ASP A 128 -20.08 18.10 10.41
CA ASP A 128 -19.81 18.89 9.22
C ASP A 128 -19.36 18.04 8.02
N ARG A 129 -20.10 18.19 6.92
CA ARG A 129 -19.72 17.73 5.59
C ARG A 129 -18.55 18.56 5.09
N ALA A 130 -17.33 18.11 5.36
CA ALA A 130 -16.15 18.73 4.78
C ALA A 130 -16.23 18.67 3.24
N VAL A 131 -16.45 19.82 2.60
CA VAL A 131 -16.48 19.95 1.14
C VAL A 131 -15.06 19.91 0.55
N TRP A 132 -14.08 20.32 1.35
CA TRP A 132 -12.67 20.48 0.98
C TRP A 132 -11.78 19.76 1.99
N ARG A 133 -10.59 19.32 1.55
CA ARG A 133 -9.57 18.77 2.44
C ARG A 133 -9.01 19.87 3.34
N SER A 134 -8.89 19.59 4.63
CA SER A 134 -8.29 20.53 5.57
C SER A 134 -6.76 20.47 5.53
N LEU A 135 -6.08 21.56 5.89
CA LEU A 135 -4.63 21.56 6.07
C LEU A 135 -4.19 20.52 7.14
N ALA A 136 -5.02 20.29 8.16
CA ALA A 136 -4.77 19.27 9.17
C ALA A 136 -4.73 17.85 8.57
N GLU A 137 -5.64 17.52 7.65
CA GLU A 137 -5.62 16.24 6.93
C GLU A 137 -4.35 16.09 6.08
N LEU A 138 -3.87 17.17 5.46
CA LEU A 138 -2.60 17.16 4.72
C LEU A 138 -1.39 16.94 5.65
N MET A 139 -1.40 17.51 6.85
CA MET A 139 -0.33 17.32 7.84
C MET A 139 -0.29 15.90 8.41
N ILE A 140 -1.45 15.25 8.55
CA ILE A 140 -1.56 13.83 8.92
C ILE A 140 -0.89 12.94 7.86
N LEU A 141 -0.89 13.35 6.58
CA LEU A 141 -0.23 12.62 5.50
C LEU A 141 1.30 12.77 5.51
N ALA A 142 1.86 13.81 6.13
CA ALA A 142 3.32 14.04 6.14
C ALA A 142 4.14 12.84 6.65
N PRO A 143 3.86 12.25 7.84
CA PRO A 143 4.58 11.06 8.30
C PRO A 143 4.40 9.85 7.36
N ILE A 144 3.23 9.72 6.72
CA ILE A 144 2.93 8.68 5.74
C ILE A 144 3.81 8.86 4.50
N VAL A 145 3.89 10.09 3.98
CA VAL A 145 4.74 10.46 2.83
C VAL A 145 6.20 10.11 3.11
N VAL A 146 6.72 10.53 4.26
CA VAL A 146 8.12 10.29 4.65
C VAL A 146 8.39 8.79 4.76
N GLN A 147 7.50 8.03 5.40
CA GLN A 147 7.66 6.59 5.55
C GLN A 147 7.62 5.87 4.19
N MET A 148 6.66 6.22 3.34
CA MET A 148 6.52 5.64 2.00
C MET A 148 7.71 5.98 1.10
N ALA A 149 8.25 7.20 1.19
CA ALA A 149 9.47 7.59 0.49
C ALA A 149 10.68 6.77 0.97
N GLY A 150 10.83 6.58 2.29
CA GLY A 150 11.90 5.77 2.87
C GLY A 150 11.86 4.31 2.42
N TYR A 151 10.70 3.64 2.50
CA TYR A 151 10.54 2.27 1.99
C TYR A 151 10.66 2.20 0.47
N GLY A 152 10.28 3.27 -0.21
CA GLY A 152 10.45 3.42 -1.64
C GLY A 152 11.91 3.40 -2.07
N LEU A 153 12.73 4.22 -1.42
CA LEU A 153 14.17 4.25 -1.63
C LEU A 153 14.81 2.89 -1.30
N ALA A 154 14.43 2.28 -0.18
CA ALA A 154 14.90 0.95 0.20
C ALA A 154 14.55 -0.10 -0.87
N LEU A 155 13.34 -0.07 -1.42
CA LEU A 155 12.92 -0.98 -2.49
C LEU A 155 13.68 -0.73 -3.79
N ALA A 156 13.93 0.53 -4.15
CA ALA A 156 14.70 0.89 -5.34
C ALA A 156 16.16 0.42 -5.24
N THR A 157 16.81 0.62 -4.09
CA THR A 157 18.18 0.14 -3.84
C THR A 157 18.22 -1.38 -3.86
N PHE A 158 17.26 -2.04 -3.22
CA PHE A 158 17.13 -3.49 -3.21
C PHE A 158 16.98 -4.09 -4.61
N VAL A 159 16.06 -3.56 -5.43
CA VAL A 159 15.87 -4.02 -6.82
C VAL A 159 17.14 -3.84 -7.64
N SER A 160 17.87 -2.74 -7.42
CA SER A 160 19.13 -2.46 -8.10
C SER A 160 20.21 -3.48 -7.72
N ARG A 161 20.30 -3.86 -6.45
CA ARG A 161 21.22 -4.91 -5.96
C ARG A 161 20.89 -6.28 -6.52
N VAL A 162 19.61 -6.67 -6.50
CA VAL A 162 19.16 -7.94 -7.09
C VAL A 162 19.51 -7.99 -8.58
N ARG A 163 19.32 -6.88 -9.32
CA ARG A 163 19.75 -6.79 -10.73
C ARG A 163 21.25 -6.96 -10.91
N ALA A 164 22.05 -6.33 -10.05
CA ALA A 164 23.51 -6.46 -10.10
C ALA A 164 23.95 -7.91 -9.84
N ALA A 165 23.42 -8.55 -8.80
CA ALA A 165 23.70 -9.94 -8.46
C ALA A 165 23.34 -10.90 -9.61
N LEU A 166 22.16 -10.73 -10.22
CA LEU A 166 21.73 -11.55 -11.35
C LEU A 166 22.58 -11.33 -12.62
N ARG A 167 23.03 -10.10 -12.88
CA ARG A 167 23.96 -9.83 -13.98
C ARG A 167 25.29 -10.56 -13.78
N ARG A 168 25.82 -10.60 -12.54
CA ARG A 168 27.07 -11.31 -12.22
C ARG A 168 26.97 -12.81 -12.44
N ARG A 169 25.81 -13.42 -12.19
CA ARG A 169 25.56 -14.84 -12.46
C ARG A 169 25.54 -15.20 -13.96
N GLY A 170 25.63 -14.23 -14.87
CA GLY A 170 25.44 -14.49 -16.30
C GLY A 170 23.99 -14.84 -16.66
N GLU A 171 23.06 -14.73 -15.71
CA GLU A 171 21.60 -14.81 -15.93
C GLU A 171 21.10 -13.50 -16.56
N GLY A 172 21.74 -13.12 -17.66
CA GLY A 172 21.32 -12.03 -18.52
C GLY A 172 20.07 -12.45 -19.29
N ALA A 173 18.92 -11.89 -18.92
CA ALA A 173 17.71 -11.80 -19.75
C ALA A 173 16.94 -13.10 -20.11
N GLY A 174 17.45 -14.30 -19.78
CA GLY A 174 16.84 -15.59 -20.11
C GLY A 174 15.64 -15.97 -19.21
N THR A 175 14.45 -15.56 -19.63
CA THR A 175 13.13 -16.21 -19.40
C THR A 175 12.48 -16.26 -18.01
N GLY A 176 13.18 -16.25 -16.86
CA GLY A 176 12.51 -16.38 -15.55
C GLY A 176 12.50 -15.13 -14.65
N THR A 177 13.53 -14.29 -14.78
CA THR A 177 13.92 -13.29 -13.76
C THR A 177 13.39 -11.87 -14.04
N ARG A 178 13.10 -11.56 -15.32
CA ARG A 178 12.51 -10.27 -15.75
C ARG A 178 11.12 -9.95 -15.17
N PRO A 179 10.20 -10.91 -14.97
CA PRO A 179 8.84 -10.64 -14.47
C PRO A 179 8.83 -10.08 -13.04
N VAL A 180 9.59 -10.67 -12.12
CA VAL A 180 9.61 -10.29 -10.69
C VAL A 180 10.14 -8.87 -10.50
N LEU A 181 11.27 -8.54 -11.15
CA LEU A 181 11.89 -7.22 -11.02
C LEU A 181 11.09 -6.10 -11.67
N ARG A 182 10.42 -6.36 -12.81
CA ARG A 182 9.51 -5.38 -13.42
C ARG A 182 8.31 -5.14 -12.51
N TRP A 183 7.76 -6.21 -11.93
CA TRP A 183 6.61 -6.11 -11.06
C TRP A 183 6.90 -5.30 -9.79
N LEU A 184 8.06 -5.49 -9.15
CA LEU A 184 8.49 -4.69 -8.00
C LEU A 184 8.61 -3.19 -8.33
N GLN A 185 9.13 -2.86 -9.51
CA GLN A 185 9.19 -1.47 -9.96
C GLN A 185 7.83 -0.87 -10.23
N VAL A 186 6.93 -1.61 -10.88
CA VAL A 186 5.58 -1.13 -11.17
C VAL A 186 4.80 -0.92 -9.88
N LEU A 187 4.93 -1.82 -8.91
CA LEU A 187 4.31 -1.68 -7.60
C LEU A 187 4.83 -0.43 -6.86
N PHE A 188 6.13 -0.15 -6.97
CA PHE A 188 6.72 1.08 -6.43
C PHE A 188 6.20 2.34 -7.12
N VAL A 189 6.16 2.35 -8.45
CA VAL A 189 5.60 3.47 -9.24
C VAL A 189 4.14 3.73 -8.86
N LEU A 190 3.33 2.68 -8.67
CA LEU A 190 1.94 2.81 -8.25
C LEU A 190 1.79 3.48 -6.88
N TYR A 191 2.66 3.18 -5.91
CA TYR A 191 2.65 3.88 -4.63
C TYR A 191 3.11 5.34 -4.73
N GLY A 192 4.11 5.62 -5.56
CA GLY A 192 4.53 6.99 -5.87
C GLY A 192 3.40 7.80 -6.51
N VAL A 193 2.68 7.22 -7.48
CA VAL A 193 1.54 7.85 -8.15
C VAL A 193 0.40 8.10 -7.17
N LEU A 194 0.09 7.17 -6.26
CA LEU A 194 -0.94 7.37 -5.23
C LEU A 194 -0.63 8.59 -4.36
N LEU A 195 0.62 8.73 -3.94
CA LEU A 195 1.09 9.83 -3.11
C LEU A 195 1.07 11.18 -3.84
N VAL A 196 1.59 11.21 -5.06
CA VAL A 196 1.54 12.42 -5.91
C VAL A 196 0.10 12.80 -6.20
N ALA A 197 -0.79 11.85 -6.50
CA ALA A 197 -2.19 12.12 -6.74
C ALA A 197 -2.88 12.66 -5.48
N ALA A 198 -2.65 12.04 -4.30
CA ALA A 198 -3.23 12.49 -3.05
C ALA A 198 -2.82 13.93 -2.70
N MET A 199 -1.58 14.31 -2.99
CA MET A 199 -1.12 15.69 -2.83
C MET A 199 -1.65 16.60 -3.95
N ALA A 200 -1.64 16.17 -5.21
CA ALA A 200 -2.06 16.99 -6.36
C ALA A 200 -3.57 17.28 -6.39
N THR A 201 -4.39 16.39 -5.83
CA THR A 201 -5.84 16.60 -5.71
C THR A 201 -6.23 17.37 -4.45
N TRP A 202 -5.28 17.97 -3.72
CA TRP A 202 -5.58 18.81 -2.55
C TRP A 202 -6.51 20.00 -2.83
N PRO A 203 -6.49 20.67 -4.01
CA PRO A 203 -7.33 21.83 -4.25
C PRO A 203 -8.66 21.41 -4.87
N TRP A 204 -9.00 20.12 -4.87
CA TRP A 204 -10.23 19.60 -5.45
C TRP A 204 -11.27 19.35 -4.37
N PRO A 205 -12.57 19.40 -4.71
CA PRO A 205 -13.62 18.94 -3.81
C PRO A 205 -13.36 17.50 -3.38
N LEU A 206 -13.64 17.19 -2.11
CA LEU A 206 -13.26 15.92 -1.48
C LEU A 206 -13.74 14.70 -2.28
N ALA A 207 -14.98 14.74 -2.79
CA ALA A 207 -15.55 13.66 -3.59
C ALA A 207 -14.73 13.35 -4.86
N TRP A 208 -14.27 14.38 -5.58
CA TRP A 208 -13.48 14.20 -6.80
C TRP A 208 -12.05 13.77 -6.50
N ALA A 209 -11.46 14.28 -5.42
CA ALA A 209 -10.18 13.80 -4.92
C ALA A 209 -10.25 12.30 -4.59
N ASN A 210 -11.31 11.87 -3.90
CA ASN A 210 -11.52 10.47 -3.52
C ASN A 210 -11.81 9.56 -4.73
N VAL A 211 -12.53 10.05 -5.75
CA VAL A 211 -12.70 9.31 -7.02
C VAL A 211 -11.34 9.01 -7.65
N VAL A 212 -10.47 10.03 -7.80
CA VAL A 212 -9.15 9.84 -8.41
C VAL A 212 -8.29 8.90 -7.59
N THR A 213 -8.20 9.09 -6.27
CA THR A 213 -7.39 8.22 -5.42
C THR A 213 -7.91 6.78 -5.44
N ASN A 214 -9.23 6.56 -5.39
CA ASN A 214 -9.80 5.21 -5.42
C ASN A 214 -9.64 4.50 -6.76
N LEU A 215 -9.64 5.22 -7.89
CA LEU A 215 -9.30 4.64 -9.19
C LEU A 215 -7.84 4.20 -9.26
N ILE A 216 -6.91 5.00 -8.73
CA ILE A 216 -5.49 4.63 -8.65
C ILE A 216 -5.29 3.41 -7.74
N VAL A 217 -5.96 3.40 -6.58
CA VAL A 217 -5.93 2.25 -5.66
C VAL A 217 -6.53 1.01 -6.34
N ALA A 218 -7.64 1.13 -7.08
CA ALA A 218 -8.24 0.01 -7.80
C ALA A 218 -7.27 -0.58 -8.84
N ALA A 219 -6.61 0.28 -9.62
CA ALA A 219 -5.59 -0.15 -10.57
C ALA A 219 -4.42 -0.84 -9.88
N ALA A 220 -3.94 -0.29 -8.74
CA ALA A 220 -2.87 -0.89 -7.95
C ALA A 220 -3.26 -2.28 -7.42
N ILE A 221 -4.45 -2.40 -6.84
CA ILE A 221 -5.00 -3.66 -6.30
C ILE A 221 -5.17 -4.70 -7.41
N ALA A 222 -5.79 -4.33 -8.54
CA ALA A 222 -6.00 -5.24 -9.66
C ALA A 222 -4.66 -5.73 -10.24
N TRP A 223 -3.68 -4.84 -10.35
CA TRP A 223 -2.34 -5.19 -10.81
C TRP A 223 -1.60 -6.10 -9.81
N ALA A 224 -1.64 -5.76 -8.52
CA ALA A 224 -1.02 -6.54 -7.46
C ALA A 224 -1.67 -7.93 -7.32
N GLY A 225 -3.00 -8.00 -7.37
CA GLY A 225 -3.78 -9.24 -7.29
C GLY A 225 -3.56 -10.17 -8.48
N SER A 226 -3.49 -9.64 -9.70
CA SER A 226 -3.32 -10.45 -10.92
C SER A 226 -1.90 -10.96 -11.13
N ASN A 227 -0.90 -10.13 -10.81
CA ASN A 227 0.50 -10.42 -11.07
C ASN A 227 1.26 -10.89 -9.82
N GLY A 228 0.94 -10.42 -8.62
CA GLY A 228 1.64 -10.79 -7.38
C GLY A 228 1.54 -12.29 -7.06
N VAL A 229 0.39 -12.89 -7.37
CA VAL A 229 0.14 -14.33 -7.25
C VAL A 229 0.88 -15.21 -8.27
N ARG A 230 1.53 -14.61 -9.27
CA ARG A 230 2.28 -15.30 -10.33
C ARG A 230 3.80 -15.20 -10.12
N GLN A 231 4.24 -14.50 -9.07
CA GLN A 231 5.66 -14.31 -8.82
C GLN A 231 6.29 -15.59 -8.29
N VAL A 232 7.40 -15.99 -8.92
CA VAL A 232 8.22 -17.12 -8.50
C VAL A 232 9.36 -16.57 -7.64
N PRO A 233 9.67 -17.16 -6.48
CA PRO A 233 10.80 -16.73 -5.67
C PRO A 233 12.11 -16.78 -6.46
N LEU A 234 12.94 -15.75 -6.28
CA LEU A 234 14.29 -15.67 -6.81
C LEU A 234 15.24 -16.33 -5.81
N ALA A 235 16.07 -17.27 -6.27
CA ALA A 235 17.07 -17.93 -5.45
C ALA A 235 18.40 -17.13 -5.41
N VAL A 236 18.33 -15.87 -4.99
CA VAL A 236 19.52 -15.02 -4.77
C VAL A 236 19.91 -15.14 -3.30
N THR A 237 21.15 -15.49 -3.01
CA THR A 237 21.57 -15.68 -1.61
C THR A 237 21.93 -14.34 -0.94
N PRO A 238 21.84 -14.24 0.40
CA PRO A 238 22.28 -13.05 1.11
C PRO A 238 23.76 -12.69 0.85
N GLU A 239 24.61 -13.69 0.67
CA GLU A 239 26.04 -13.54 0.38
C GLU A 239 26.28 -12.85 -0.97
N GLU A 240 25.47 -13.16 -1.98
CA GLU A 240 25.57 -12.52 -3.29
C GLU A 240 25.07 -11.08 -3.27
N LEU A 241 24.06 -10.79 -2.44
CA LEU A 241 23.63 -9.41 -2.21
C LEU A 241 24.70 -8.63 -1.44
N ALA A 242 25.35 -9.23 -0.44
CA ALA A 242 26.44 -8.61 0.31
C ALA A 242 27.66 -8.33 -0.57
N ALA A 243 28.03 -9.27 -1.46
CA ALA A 243 29.12 -9.07 -2.42
C ALA A 243 28.88 -7.90 -3.40
N THR A 244 27.62 -7.46 -3.59
CA THR A 244 27.34 -6.24 -4.36
C THR A 244 27.53 -4.94 -3.57
N GLU A 245 27.55 -5.00 -2.23
CA GLU A 245 27.83 -3.85 -1.37
C GLU A 245 29.33 -3.57 -1.29
N ASP A 246 30.16 -4.61 -1.14
CA ASP A 246 31.62 -4.46 -1.04
C ASP A 246 32.22 -3.86 -2.31
N ASP A 247 31.76 -4.29 -3.49
CA ASP A 247 32.20 -3.74 -4.79
C ASP A 247 31.70 -2.31 -5.05
N ALA A 248 30.63 -1.86 -4.37
CA ALA A 248 30.15 -0.49 -4.49
C ALA A 248 30.90 0.47 -3.53
N ALA A 249 31.64 -0.08 -2.57
CA ALA A 249 32.43 0.66 -1.58
C ALA A 249 33.93 0.73 -1.90
N ALA A 250 34.40 -0.08 -2.86
CA ALA A 250 35.76 -0.09 -3.41
C ALA A 250 35.92 0.85 -4.61
#